data_AF-A0A9N9A364-F1
#
_entry.id   AF-A0A9N9A364-F1
#
_cell.length_a   1.000
_cell.length_b   1.000
_cell.length_c   1.000
_cell.angle_alpha   90.00
_cell.angle_beta   90.00
_cell.angle_gamma   90.00
#
_symmetry.space_group_name_H-M   'P 1'
#
loop_
_entity.id
_entity.type
_entity.pdbx_description
1 polymer ?
#
loop_
_entity_poly.entity_id
_entity_poly.type
_entity_poly.pdbx_seq_one_letter_code
_entity_poly.pdbx_strand_id
1 'polypeptide(L)'
;MSTSTPVTPRVEDIEGYDTETLITYLQNQQNQRILNLREDHIDVLRENEVSGYDFLKLKKVDLERYGLKLGPAKIISKFVIKLNNQRLLNSEKYLSCIPPAIGYPQDASNSSYSTNTGGIWPSRIIRWNGFLEEVTRFSFNQTPKFERSQFVEGLRARVKNSVETAMDVNIFRILNQFLLPEFEFSKQNDSVFNNDNPKHWLRKTRFHLYEDNHFTGYASGDLINVISQLYNYMVTDELQYGILASYDHHFFFRRPIDNPSVLLISESLPFKSTNPPVLKTYAFLVHLANINPESPHPNLILGRTRQGSSNQNSGSNNQSFNDQSQSSGLGTNYRNQQDSRDQSSEANSQLSFRI
;
A
#
# COMPACT_ATOMS: atom_id res chain seq x y z
N MET A 1 0.39 48.90 -15.31
CA MET A 1 1.65 48.23 -14.95
C MET A 1 1.30 46.81 -14.53
N SER A 2 1.58 45.83 -15.39
CA SER A 2 1.25 44.43 -15.11
C SER A 2 2.44 43.79 -14.41
N THR A 3 2.28 43.44 -13.13
CA THR A 3 3.25 42.66 -12.37
C THR A 3 3.20 41.21 -12.85
N SER A 4 4.05 40.87 -13.81
CA SER A 4 4.32 39.48 -14.18
C SER A 4 5.05 38.81 -13.02
N THR A 5 4.36 37.96 -12.27
CA THR A 5 5.00 37.01 -11.36
C THR A 5 6.03 36.18 -12.14
N PRO A 6 7.30 36.10 -11.70
CA PRO A 6 8.30 35.31 -12.41
C PRO A 6 7.89 33.84 -12.35
N VAL A 7 7.51 33.29 -13.50
CA VAL A 7 7.27 31.87 -13.65
C VAL A 7 8.64 31.19 -13.52
N THR A 8 8.85 30.45 -12.43
CA THR A 8 10.04 29.59 -12.30
C THR A 8 9.94 28.52 -13.39
N PRO A 9 10.90 28.45 -14.34
CA PRO A 9 10.85 27.48 -15.43
C PRO A 9 10.94 26.06 -14.89
N ARG A 10 10.26 25.12 -15.57
CA ARG A 10 10.36 23.70 -15.24
C ARG A 10 11.73 23.17 -15.65
N VAL A 11 12.14 22.06 -15.06
CA VAL A 11 13.41 21.40 -15.39
C VAL A 11 13.47 21.04 -16.88
N GLU A 12 12.33 20.65 -17.46
CA GLU A 12 12.20 20.35 -18.88
C GLU A 12 12.45 21.57 -19.77
N ASP A 13 12.11 22.78 -19.30
CA ASP A 13 12.39 24.01 -20.04
C ASP A 13 13.90 24.30 -20.01
N ILE A 14 14.52 24.15 -18.84
CA ILE A 14 15.97 24.33 -18.65
C ILE A 14 16.76 23.33 -19.51
N GLU A 15 16.28 22.09 -19.63
CA GLU A 15 16.93 21.06 -20.46
C GLU A 15 17.01 21.47 -21.93
N GLY A 16 16.09 22.30 -22.42
CA GLY A 16 16.06 22.82 -23.78
C GLY A 16 16.84 24.13 -24.00
N TYR A 17 17.46 24.71 -22.97
CA TYR A 17 18.21 25.96 -23.12
C TYR A 17 19.52 25.76 -23.88
N ASP A 18 19.79 26.66 -24.82
CA ASP A 18 21.14 26.88 -25.32
C ASP A 18 22.00 27.58 -24.25
N THR A 19 23.30 27.73 -24.53
CA THR A 19 24.26 28.31 -23.58
C THR A 19 23.84 29.71 -23.13
N GLU A 20 23.49 30.62 -24.04
CA GLU A 20 23.16 32.01 -23.66
C GLU A 20 21.84 32.12 -22.89
N THR A 21 20.85 31.31 -23.25
CA THR A 21 19.57 31.22 -22.52
C THR A 21 19.80 30.69 -21.11
N LEU A 22 20.66 29.66 -20.95
CA LEU A 22 21.05 29.14 -19.65
C LEU A 22 21.76 30.21 -18.81
N ILE A 23 22.72 30.94 -19.38
CA ILE A 23 23.45 31.99 -18.66
C ILE A 23 22.50 33.09 -18.18
N THR A 24 21.59 33.54 -19.05
CA THR A 24 20.55 34.51 -18.69
C THR A 24 19.69 34.01 -17.52
N TYR A 25 19.30 32.73 -17.56
CA TYR A 25 18.57 32.11 -16.46
C TYR A 25 19.38 32.12 -15.15
N LEU A 26 20.65 31.71 -15.18
CA LEU A 26 21.51 31.66 -13.99
C LEU A 26 21.79 33.05 -13.40
N GLN A 27 22.03 34.05 -14.24
CA GLN A 27 22.16 35.45 -13.82
C GLN A 27 20.88 35.96 -13.14
N ASN A 28 19.70 35.62 -13.67
CA ASN A 28 18.43 35.94 -13.02
C ASN A 28 18.30 35.27 -11.64
N GLN A 29 18.71 34.00 -11.50
CA GLN A 29 18.72 33.32 -10.19
C GLN A 29 19.72 33.97 -9.21
N GLN A 30 20.86 34.44 -9.70
CA GLN A 30 21.84 35.20 -8.90
C GLN A 30 21.26 36.54 -8.44
N ASN A 31 20.62 37.30 -9.33
CA ASN A 31 20.00 38.59 -9.03
C ASN A 31 18.89 38.48 -7.99
N GLN A 32 18.15 37.35 -8.00
CA GLN A 32 17.15 37.01 -7.00
C GLN A 32 17.76 36.48 -5.69
N ARG A 33 19.10 36.45 -5.56
CA ARG A 33 19.85 35.91 -4.42
C ARG A 33 19.57 34.43 -4.12
N ILE A 34 19.14 33.68 -5.14
CA ILE A 34 18.89 32.23 -5.05
C ILE A 34 20.21 31.46 -5.22
N LEU A 35 21.08 31.94 -6.12
CA LEU A 35 22.47 31.50 -6.24
C LEU A 35 23.42 32.58 -5.75
N ASN A 36 24.16 32.28 -4.68
CA ASN A 36 25.28 33.12 -4.24
C ASN A 36 26.54 32.81 -5.06
N LEU A 37 26.50 33.19 -6.34
CA LEU A 37 27.64 33.15 -7.25
C LEU A 37 28.03 34.57 -7.64
N ARG A 38 29.28 34.71 -8.11
CA ARG A 38 29.74 35.92 -8.79
C ARG A 38 29.63 35.71 -10.30
N GLU A 39 29.64 36.82 -11.05
CA GLU A 39 29.58 36.79 -12.51
C GLU A 39 30.68 35.92 -13.13
N ASP A 40 31.91 36.03 -12.62
CA ASP A 40 33.06 35.23 -13.06
C ASP A 40 32.85 33.73 -12.89
N HIS A 41 31.95 33.29 -12.00
CA HIS A 41 31.62 31.87 -11.84
C HIS A 41 30.62 31.39 -12.89
N ILE A 42 29.73 32.27 -13.34
CA ILE A 42 28.76 31.96 -14.39
C ILE A 42 29.45 31.99 -15.76
N ASP A 43 30.36 32.94 -15.98
CA ASP A 43 31.13 33.04 -17.24
C ASP A 43 31.94 31.78 -17.54
N VAL A 44 32.42 31.05 -16.54
CA VAL A 44 33.08 29.74 -16.74
C VAL A 44 32.16 28.76 -17.49
N LEU A 45 30.85 28.77 -17.22
CA LEU A 45 29.90 27.90 -17.93
C LEU A 45 29.69 28.35 -19.38
N ARG A 46 29.72 29.67 -19.62
CA ARG A 46 29.66 30.26 -20.97
C ARG A 46 30.90 29.89 -21.78
N GLU A 47 32.09 30.06 -21.21
CA GLU A 47 33.38 29.75 -21.85
C GLU A 47 33.52 28.26 -22.20
N ASN A 48 32.87 27.38 -21.44
CA ASN A 48 32.84 25.94 -21.71
C ASN A 48 31.61 25.51 -22.55
N GLU A 49 30.89 26.47 -23.15
CA GLU A 49 29.73 26.24 -24.03
C GLU A 49 28.66 25.32 -23.41
N VAL A 50 28.46 25.41 -22.10
CA VAL A 50 27.56 24.51 -21.37
C VAL A 50 26.11 24.79 -21.75
N SER A 51 25.45 23.83 -22.39
CA SER A 51 24.01 23.87 -22.66
C SER A 51 23.19 23.56 -21.41
N GLY A 52 21.89 23.85 -21.44
CA GLY A 52 20.97 23.49 -20.34
C GLY A 52 20.91 21.98 -20.06
N TYR A 53 20.94 21.16 -21.12
CA TYR A 53 21.01 19.70 -21.01
C TYR A 53 22.29 19.23 -20.31
N ASP A 54 23.44 19.79 -20.68
CA ASP A 54 24.74 19.44 -20.07
C ASP A 54 24.82 19.93 -18.62
N PHE A 55 24.33 21.15 -18.37
CA PHE A 55 24.25 21.75 -17.05
C PHE A 55 23.54 20.85 -16.04
N LEU A 56 22.38 20.28 -16.42
CA LEU A 56 21.61 19.39 -15.55
C LEU A 56 22.32 18.07 -15.22
N LYS A 57 23.44 17.74 -15.89
CA LYS A 57 24.26 16.56 -15.65
C LYS A 57 25.58 16.84 -14.95
N LEU A 58 25.96 18.11 -14.80
CA LEU A 58 27.22 18.50 -14.21
C LEU A 58 27.33 18.02 -12.77
N LYS A 59 28.46 17.35 -12.48
CA LYS A 59 28.88 17.03 -11.13
C LYS A 59 29.89 18.07 -10.66
N LYS A 60 30.08 18.12 -9.35
CA LYS A 60 31.09 18.96 -8.71
C LYS A 60 32.48 18.83 -9.35
N VAL A 61 32.88 17.62 -9.74
CA VAL A 61 34.18 17.35 -10.35
C VAL A 61 34.31 17.95 -11.75
N ASP A 62 33.24 18.01 -12.53
CA ASP A 62 33.24 18.60 -13.87
C ASP A 62 33.43 20.12 -13.76
N LEU A 63 32.73 20.74 -12.81
CA LEU A 63 32.84 22.16 -12.50
C LEU A 63 34.25 22.55 -12.04
N GLU A 64 34.91 21.72 -11.22
CA GLU A 64 36.30 21.93 -10.81
C GLU A 64 37.27 21.84 -12.00
N ARG A 65 37.01 20.95 -12.98
CA ARG A 65 37.81 20.84 -14.22
C ARG A 65 37.65 22.05 -15.13
N TYR A 66 36.47 22.69 -15.11
CA TYR A 66 36.24 23.95 -15.82
C TYR A 66 36.90 25.16 -15.15
N GLY A 67 37.57 24.98 -13.99
CA GLY A 67 38.33 26.03 -13.32
C GLY A 67 37.59 26.67 -12.14
N LEU A 68 36.39 26.18 -11.77
CA LEU A 68 35.71 26.68 -10.58
C LEU A 68 36.38 26.17 -9.30
N LYS A 69 36.53 27.09 -8.34
CA LYS A 69 36.96 26.72 -6.99
C LYS A 69 35.90 25.86 -6.29
N LEU A 70 36.34 25.13 -5.27
CA LEU A 70 35.53 24.20 -4.48
C LEU A 70 34.16 24.75 -4.04
N GLY A 71 34.12 26.01 -3.59
CA GLY A 71 32.90 26.66 -3.11
C GLY A 71 31.83 26.83 -4.20
N PRO A 72 32.10 27.63 -5.26
CA PRO A 72 31.21 27.79 -6.41
C PRO A 72 30.78 26.46 -7.05
N ALA A 73 31.73 25.53 -7.25
CA ALA A 73 31.43 24.21 -7.79
C ALA A 73 30.41 23.43 -6.93
N LYS A 74 30.53 23.50 -5.60
CA LYS A 74 29.58 22.88 -4.67
C LYS A 74 28.21 23.56 -4.71
N ILE A 75 28.16 24.89 -4.86
CA ILE A 75 26.90 25.65 -4.95
C ILE A 75 26.14 25.26 -6.21
N ILE A 76 26.80 25.29 -7.38
CA ILE A 76 26.18 24.91 -8.66
C ILE A 76 25.72 23.45 -8.62
N SER A 77 26.57 22.53 -8.17
CA SER A 77 26.20 21.12 -8.07
C SER A 77 24.98 20.88 -7.17
N LYS A 78 24.89 21.57 -6.03
CA LYS A 78 23.69 21.52 -5.17
C LYS A 78 22.45 22.10 -5.85
N PHE A 79 22.61 23.17 -6.62
CA PHE A 79 21.52 23.77 -7.36
C PHE A 79 21.01 22.85 -8.48
N VAL A 80 21.90 22.21 -9.24
CA VAL A 80 21.55 21.17 -10.23
C VAL A 80 20.78 20.02 -9.57
N ILE A 81 21.24 19.53 -8.41
CA ILE A 81 20.51 18.50 -7.64
C ILE A 81 19.11 19.00 -7.24
N LYS A 82 19.00 20.25 -6.77
CA LYS A 82 17.71 20.85 -6.40
C LYS A 82 16.76 20.92 -7.60
N LEU A 83 17.24 21.38 -8.75
CA LEU A 83 16.45 21.42 -9.99
C LEU A 83 16.02 20.01 -10.40
N ASN A 84 16.94 19.07 -10.51
CA ASN A 84 16.62 17.70 -10.92
C ASN A 84 15.61 17.02 -9.98
N ASN A 85 15.58 17.38 -8.69
CA ASN A 85 14.58 16.87 -7.75
C ASN A 85 13.17 17.43 -7.99
N GLN A 86 13.03 18.53 -8.74
CA GLN A 86 11.75 19.09 -9.18
C GLN A 86 11.25 18.47 -10.50
N ARG A 87 12.07 17.62 -11.14
CA ARG A 87 11.68 16.98 -12.41
C ARG A 87 10.50 16.06 -12.18
N LEU A 88 9.48 16.21 -13.01
CA LEU A 88 8.32 15.34 -12.92
C LEU A 88 8.67 13.94 -13.43
N LEU A 89 8.20 12.92 -12.73
CA LEU A 89 8.44 11.52 -13.01
C LEU A 89 7.33 10.99 -13.93
N ASN A 90 7.69 10.13 -14.87
CA ASN A 90 6.69 9.30 -15.53
C ASN A 90 6.22 8.20 -14.57
N SER A 91 5.13 7.53 -14.92
CA SER A 91 4.50 6.45 -14.16
C SER A 91 5.50 5.38 -13.68
N GLU A 92 6.36 4.88 -14.56
CA GLU A 92 7.37 3.87 -14.21
C GLU A 92 8.35 4.37 -13.15
N LYS A 93 8.90 5.58 -13.34
CA LYS A 93 9.84 6.18 -12.38
C LYS A 93 9.16 6.50 -11.05
N TYR A 94 7.90 6.95 -11.10
CA TYR A 94 7.13 7.26 -9.91
C TYR A 94 6.88 6.01 -9.06
N LEU A 95 6.37 4.94 -9.69
CA LEU A 95 6.10 3.66 -9.03
C LEU A 95 7.38 2.86 -8.69
N SER A 96 8.54 3.25 -9.22
CA SER A 96 9.84 2.69 -8.85
C SER A 96 10.48 3.36 -7.63
N CYS A 97 9.84 4.39 -7.06
CA CYS A 97 10.33 4.98 -5.81
C CYS A 97 10.19 3.98 -4.66
N ILE A 98 11.22 3.92 -3.81
CA ILE A 98 11.27 3.01 -2.66
C ILE A 98 10.90 3.78 -1.39
N PRO A 99 9.87 3.35 -0.64
CA PRO A 99 9.56 3.90 0.67
C PRO A 99 10.76 3.79 1.64
N PRO A 100 11.01 4.79 2.50
CA PRO A 100 12.10 4.73 3.47
C PRO A 100 11.82 3.66 4.52
N ALA A 101 12.87 3.07 5.09
CA ALA A 101 12.73 2.14 6.21
C ALA A 101 12.11 2.83 7.44
N ILE A 102 11.46 2.05 8.29
CA ILE A 102 11.07 2.51 9.63
C ILE A 102 11.95 1.87 10.70
N GLY A 103 12.16 2.59 11.79
CA GLY A 103 12.92 2.10 12.93
C GLY A 103 12.02 1.30 13.88
N TYR A 104 12.50 0.14 14.34
CA TYR A 104 11.87 -0.63 15.42
C TYR A 104 12.74 -0.49 16.67
N PRO A 105 12.26 0.23 17.71
CA PRO A 105 12.97 0.33 18.97
C PRO A 105 13.12 -1.05 19.63
N GLN A 106 14.27 -1.32 20.27
CA GLN A 106 14.53 -2.60 20.94
C GLN A 106 13.58 -2.87 22.12
N ASP A 107 13.01 -1.82 22.69
CA ASP A 107 12.01 -1.86 23.77
C ASP A 107 10.57 -2.02 23.24
N ALA A 108 10.36 -2.12 21.93
CA ALA A 108 9.04 -2.34 21.35
C ALA A 108 8.60 -3.81 21.54
N SER A 109 7.33 -4.00 21.90
CA SER A 109 6.73 -5.33 21.97
C SER A 109 6.31 -5.78 20.57
N ASN A 110 6.98 -6.81 20.06
CA ASN A 110 6.58 -7.50 18.84
C ASN A 110 5.49 -8.53 19.20
N SER A 111 4.23 -8.09 19.26
CA SER A 111 3.09 -9.01 19.44
C SER A 111 2.40 -9.26 18.11
N SER A 112 2.30 -10.53 17.74
CA SER A 112 1.58 -11.03 16.56
C SER A 112 0.22 -11.61 16.99
N TYR A 113 -0.52 -10.93 17.86
CA TYR A 113 -1.79 -11.46 18.34
C TYR A 113 -2.91 -11.18 17.33
N SER A 114 -3.60 -12.24 16.90
CA SER A 114 -4.84 -12.15 16.13
C SER A 114 -6.00 -12.70 16.95
N THR A 115 -7.13 -12.01 16.97
CA THR A 115 -8.35 -12.53 17.57
C THR A 115 -8.90 -13.63 16.67
N ASN A 116 -8.99 -14.86 17.18
CA ASN A 116 -9.72 -15.93 16.50
C ASN A 116 -11.17 -15.47 16.34
N THR A 117 -11.57 -15.24 15.09
CA THR A 117 -12.88 -14.70 14.75
C THR A 117 -13.87 -15.79 14.32
N GLY A 118 -13.44 -17.07 14.32
CA GLY A 118 -14.16 -18.13 13.61
C GLY A 118 -14.26 -17.82 12.10
N GLY A 119 -14.64 -18.80 11.29
CA GLY A 119 -14.84 -18.59 9.86
C GLY A 119 -14.52 -19.80 8.99
N ILE A 120 -14.66 -19.61 7.68
CA ILE A 120 -14.36 -20.61 6.66
C ILE A 120 -12.85 -20.61 6.43
N TRP A 121 -12.23 -21.79 6.45
CA TRP A 121 -10.84 -21.97 6.01
C TRP A 121 -10.80 -22.27 4.51
N PRO A 122 -9.85 -21.72 3.73
CA PRO A 122 -9.69 -22.11 2.33
C PRO A 122 -9.46 -23.62 2.22
N SER A 123 -10.06 -24.25 1.21
CA SER A 123 -9.91 -25.70 1.00
C SER A 123 -8.45 -26.07 0.73
N ARG A 124 -7.70 -25.17 0.07
CA ARG A 124 -6.27 -25.31 -0.21
C ARG A 124 -5.61 -23.94 -0.27
N ILE A 125 -4.36 -23.87 0.19
CA ILE A 125 -3.47 -22.74 -0.01
C ILE A 125 -2.41 -23.13 -1.05
N ILE A 126 -2.24 -22.30 -2.07
CA ILE A 126 -1.31 -22.55 -3.18
C ILE A 126 -0.42 -21.33 -3.38
N ARG A 127 0.83 -21.52 -3.80
CA ARG A 127 1.70 -20.39 -4.18
C ARG A 127 1.21 -19.75 -5.47
N TRP A 128 1.08 -18.43 -5.48
CA TRP A 128 0.81 -17.64 -6.68
C TRP A 128 2.11 -17.45 -7.47
N ASN A 129 2.57 -18.52 -8.11
CA ASN A 129 3.76 -18.49 -8.95
C ASN A 129 3.56 -17.52 -10.12
N GLY A 130 4.60 -16.75 -10.48
CA GLY A 130 4.56 -15.85 -11.63
C GLY A 130 4.05 -14.43 -11.33
N PHE A 131 3.44 -14.18 -10.15
CA PHE A 131 2.83 -12.88 -9.86
C PHE A 131 3.84 -11.73 -9.89
N LEU A 132 4.99 -11.87 -9.22
CA LEU A 132 6.00 -10.80 -9.18
C LEU A 132 6.70 -10.64 -10.54
N GLU A 133 6.82 -11.71 -11.32
CA GLU A 133 7.31 -11.67 -12.68
C GLU A 133 6.33 -10.95 -13.62
N GLU A 134 5.03 -11.17 -13.45
CA GLU A 134 3.97 -10.44 -14.16
C GLU A 134 4.05 -8.94 -13.88
N VAL A 135 4.16 -8.55 -12.60
CA VAL A 135 4.33 -7.15 -12.20
C VAL A 135 5.58 -6.53 -12.85
N THR A 136 6.68 -7.28 -12.89
CA THR A 136 7.94 -6.83 -13.48
C THR A 136 7.79 -6.55 -14.98
N ARG A 137 7.06 -7.42 -15.70
CA ARG A 137 6.83 -7.30 -17.15
C ARG A 137 5.78 -6.26 -17.50
N PHE A 138 4.86 -5.98 -16.59
CA PHE A 138 3.81 -4.99 -16.79
C PHE A 138 4.40 -3.59 -16.85
N SER A 139 3.92 -2.78 -17.80
CA SER A 139 4.28 -1.37 -17.87
C SER A 139 3.08 -0.45 -17.79
N PHE A 140 3.16 0.53 -16.90
CA PHE A 140 2.20 1.60 -16.76
C PHE A 140 2.46 2.65 -17.84
N ASN A 141 1.76 2.51 -18.97
CA ASN A 141 1.83 3.43 -20.11
C ASN A 141 1.09 4.76 -19.87
N GLN A 142 0.70 5.06 -18.62
CA GLN A 142 0.03 6.32 -18.34
C GLN A 142 1.01 7.49 -18.62
N THR A 143 0.51 8.52 -19.30
CA THR A 143 1.23 9.74 -19.66
C THR A 143 1.31 10.86 -18.58
N PRO A 144 0.61 10.82 -17.42
CA PRO A 144 0.74 11.89 -16.45
C PRO A 144 2.16 11.90 -15.89
N LYS A 145 2.64 13.12 -15.65
CA LYS A 145 3.90 13.34 -14.98
C LYS A 145 3.61 13.72 -13.52
N PHE A 146 4.32 13.08 -12.60
CA PHE A 146 4.10 13.19 -11.17
C PHE A 146 5.24 13.94 -10.50
N GLU A 147 4.93 14.76 -9.50
CA GLU A 147 5.98 15.27 -8.62
C GLU A 147 6.66 14.11 -7.88
N ARG A 148 7.94 14.26 -7.56
CA ARG A 148 8.65 13.24 -6.78
C ARG A 148 7.98 13.08 -5.41
N SER A 149 7.68 11.84 -5.06
CA SER A 149 7.05 11.47 -3.79
C SER A 149 7.82 12.01 -2.59
N GLN A 150 7.11 12.74 -1.72
CA GLN A 150 7.66 13.21 -0.44
C GLN A 150 7.39 12.15 0.62
N PHE A 151 8.37 11.27 0.81
CA PHE A 151 8.33 10.29 1.88
C PHE A 151 8.65 10.94 3.23
N VAL A 152 8.03 10.41 4.28
CA VAL A 152 8.32 10.77 5.67
C VAL A 152 9.42 9.84 6.17
N GLU A 153 10.60 10.40 6.40
CA GLU A 153 11.75 9.69 6.96
C GLU A 153 11.73 9.68 8.50
N GLY A 154 12.49 8.77 9.10
CA GLY A 154 12.71 8.75 10.56
C GLY A 154 11.53 8.25 11.39
N LEU A 155 10.49 7.67 10.76
CA LEU A 155 9.38 7.04 11.45
C LEU A 155 9.86 5.87 12.31
N ARG A 156 9.25 5.73 13.50
CA ARG A 156 9.55 4.64 14.43
C ARG A 156 8.28 3.87 14.80
N ALA A 157 8.29 2.57 14.59
CA ALA A 157 7.21 1.67 14.94
C ALA A 157 7.32 1.23 16.41
N ARG A 158 6.60 1.94 17.30
CA ARG A 158 6.47 1.54 18.72
C ARG A 158 5.22 0.73 19.00
N VAL A 159 4.15 1.01 18.25
CA VAL A 159 2.84 0.36 18.39
C VAL A 159 2.27 0.07 17.01
N LYS A 160 1.25 -0.80 16.92
CA LYS A 160 0.56 -1.13 15.66
C LYS A 160 0.17 0.12 14.85
N ASN A 161 -0.41 1.12 15.51
CA ASN A 161 -0.82 2.36 14.85
C ASN A 161 0.34 3.14 14.21
N SER A 162 1.58 2.96 14.69
CA SER A 162 2.77 3.56 14.07
C SER A 162 3.05 2.93 12.70
N VAL A 163 2.87 1.61 12.58
CA VAL A 163 3.03 0.91 11.29
C VAL A 163 1.91 1.29 10.33
N GLU A 164 0.66 1.35 10.81
CA GLU A 164 -0.46 1.84 10.01
C GLU A 164 -0.19 3.26 9.48
N THR A 165 0.28 4.16 10.35
CA THR A 165 0.65 5.53 9.95
C THR A 165 1.75 5.53 8.89
N ALA A 166 2.77 4.69 9.05
CA ALA A 166 3.85 4.58 8.07
C ALA A 166 3.35 4.09 6.70
N MET A 167 2.49 3.07 6.68
CA MET A 167 1.83 2.59 5.47
C MET A 167 0.99 3.70 4.83
N ASP A 168 0.19 4.43 5.61
CA ASP A 168 -0.66 5.51 5.13
C ASP A 168 0.15 6.62 4.44
N VAL A 169 1.21 7.11 5.10
CA VAL A 169 1.95 8.29 4.59
C VAL A 169 2.96 7.97 3.49
N ASN A 170 3.58 6.78 3.52
CA ASN A 170 4.67 6.40 2.61
C ASN A 170 4.25 5.44 1.51
N ILE A 171 3.09 4.77 1.61
CA ILE A 171 2.59 3.86 0.58
C ILE A 171 1.26 4.37 0.02
N PHE A 172 0.21 4.45 0.84
CA PHE A 172 -1.15 4.72 0.32
C PHE A 172 -1.31 6.14 -0.19
N ARG A 173 -0.86 7.16 0.55
CA ARG A 173 -0.90 8.55 0.09
C ARG A 173 -0.16 8.73 -1.24
N ILE A 174 0.96 8.03 -1.41
CA ILE A 174 1.75 8.06 -2.64
C ILE A 174 1.00 7.36 -3.78
N LEU A 175 0.44 6.18 -3.53
CA LEU A 175 -0.39 5.48 -4.51
C LEU A 175 -1.64 6.27 -4.90
N ASN A 176 -2.27 6.98 -3.97
CA ASN A 176 -3.47 7.77 -4.27
C ASN A 176 -3.17 8.94 -5.21
N GLN A 177 -1.98 9.53 -5.15
CA GLN A 177 -1.57 10.53 -6.16
C GLN A 177 -1.50 9.93 -7.57
N PHE A 178 -1.24 8.63 -7.69
CA PHE A 178 -1.19 7.90 -8.94
C PHE A 178 -2.56 7.36 -9.39
N LEU A 179 -3.39 6.92 -8.44
CA LEU A 179 -4.63 6.17 -8.72
C LEU A 179 -5.89 7.04 -8.73
N LEU A 180 -5.88 8.22 -8.10
CA LEU A 180 -7.04 9.11 -8.11
C LEU A 180 -7.29 9.69 -9.52
N PRO A 181 -8.56 9.96 -9.87
CA PRO A 181 -9.75 9.82 -9.03
C PRO A 181 -10.37 8.41 -9.03
N GLU A 182 -9.83 7.46 -9.80
CA GLU A 182 -10.48 6.18 -10.06
C GLU A 182 -10.48 5.24 -8.85
N PHE A 183 -9.36 5.21 -8.12
CA PHE A 183 -9.19 4.37 -6.94
C PHE A 183 -8.51 5.14 -5.81
N GLU A 184 -8.89 4.77 -4.59
CA GLU A 184 -8.31 5.32 -3.37
C GLU A 184 -8.01 4.19 -2.37
N PHE A 185 -6.78 4.17 -1.86
CA PHE A 185 -6.46 3.47 -0.62
C PHE A 185 -6.83 4.36 0.55
N SER A 186 -7.83 3.95 1.33
CA SER A 186 -8.28 4.69 2.51
C SER A 186 -8.57 3.76 3.68
N LYS A 187 -8.47 4.31 4.90
CA LYS A 187 -8.87 3.61 6.12
C LYS A 187 -10.36 3.84 6.35
N GLN A 188 -11.14 2.77 6.41
CA GLN A 188 -12.59 2.86 6.62
C GLN A 188 -13.01 2.22 7.96
N ASN A 189 -13.93 2.90 8.64
CA ASN A 189 -14.53 2.39 9.87
C ASN A 189 -15.71 1.47 9.54
N ASP A 190 -15.86 0.36 10.27
CA ASP A 190 -16.85 -0.69 9.96
C ASP A 190 -18.32 -0.19 10.03
N SER A 191 -18.57 0.93 10.72
CA SER A 191 -19.91 1.48 10.96
C SER A 191 -20.47 2.40 9.87
N VAL A 192 -19.70 2.72 8.82
CA VAL A 192 -20.08 3.74 7.80
C VAL A 192 -20.25 3.13 6.40
N PHE A 193 -20.51 1.83 6.31
CA PHE A 193 -20.76 1.17 5.02
C PHE A 193 -22.16 1.51 4.50
N ASN A 194 -22.27 2.57 3.68
CA ASN A 194 -23.41 2.74 2.78
C ASN A 194 -23.14 1.95 1.49
N ASN A 195 -24.04 1.04 1.15
CA ASN A 195 -23.97 0.12 -0.01
C ASN A 195 -24.04 0.80 -1.39
N ASP A 196 -23.94 2.12 -1.47
CA ASP A 196 -24.36 2.86 -2.67
C ASP A 196 -23.30 2.97 -3.77
N ASN A 197 -22.07 2.42 -3.61
CA ASN A 197 -21.16 2.31 -4.75
C ASN A 197 -20.03 1.25 -4.61
N PRO A 198 -20.29 -0.04 -4.88
CA PRO A 198 -19.32 -1.12 -4.69
C PRO A 198 -18.18 -1.17 -5.72
N LYS A 199 -18.18 -0.33 -6.77
CA LYS A 199 -17.30 -0.47 -7.94
C LYS A 199 -15.92 0.21 -7.86
N HIS A 200 -15.67 1.04 -6.84
CA HIS A 200 -14.52 1.96 -6.84
C HIS A 200 -13.57 1.85 -5.64
N TRP A 201 -13.79 0.90 -4.73
CA TRP A 201 -13.03 0.85 -3.47
C TRP A 201 -12.27 -0.46 -3.31
N LEU A 202 -10.95 -0.38 -3.17
CA LEU A 202 -10.18 -1.47 -2.56
C LEU A 202 -10.62 -1.57 -1.11
N ARG A 203 -11.55 -2.50 -0.84
CA ARG A 203 -12.11 -2.74 0.49
C ARG A 203 -11.00 -3.12 1.46
N LYS A 204 -11.05 -2.48 2.63
CA LYS A 204 -10.34 -2.75 3.89
C LYS A 204 -9.40 -3.95 3.86
N THR A 205 -8.16 -3.70 3.44
CA THR A 205 -7.07 -4.60 3.76
C THR A 205 -6.68 -4.40 5.22
N ARG A 206 -7.13 -5.27 6.14
CA ARG A 206 -6.55 -5.29 7.50
C ARG A 206 -5.11 -5.81 7.40
N PHE A 207 -4.16 -4.91 7.53
CA PHE A 207 -2.74 -5.23 7.65
C PHE A 207 -2.50 -5.96 8.97
N HIS A 208 -2.08 -7.21 8.89
CA HIS A 208 -1.53 -7.93 10.03
C HIS A 208 -0.02 -8.04 9.82
N LEU A 209 0.70 -7.62 10.86
CA LEU A 209 2.15 -7.67 10.92
C LEU A 209 2.57 -9.13 11.04
N TYR A 210 3.24 -9.66 10.02
CA TYR A 210 3.88 -10.96 10.08
C TYR A 210 5.34 -10.82 9.69
N GLU A 211 6.23 -11.21 10.60
CA GLU A 211 7.65 -11.40 10.35
C GLU A 211 7.91 -12.90 10.30
N ASP A 212 7.74 -13.51 9.14
CA ASP A 212 8.49 -14.73 8.82
C ASP A 212 8.54 -14.89 7.30
N ASN A 213 9.76 -14.96 6.79
CA ASN A 213 10.07 -14.89 5.36
C ASN A 213 9.75 -16.18 4.58
N HIS A 214 9.04 -17.13 5.19
CA HIS A 214 8.74 -18.43 4.59
C HIS A 214 7.34 -18.90 4.95
N PHE A 215 6.51 -19.14 3.93
CA PHE A 215 5.22 -19.83 4.04
C PHE A 215 5.37 -21.38 4.11
N THR A 216 6.58 -21.89 4.36
CA THR A 216 6.89 -23.31 4.28
C THR A 216 7.10 -23.93 5.66
N GLY A 217 6.10 -24.68 6.13
CA GLY A 217 6.23 -25.64 7.23
C GLY A 217 5.70 -25.14 8.57
N TYR A 218 4.52 -25.63 8.95
CA TYR A 218 3.81 -25.38 10.22
C TYR A 218 3.62 -23.90 10.55
N ALA A 219 2.59 -23.30 9.97
CA ALA A 219 2.09 -22.00 10.38
C ALA A 219 1.81 -21.99 11.89
N SER A 220 2.36 -21.02 12.61
CA SER A 220 2.00 -20.75 14.00
C SER A 220 0.47 -20.50 14.08
N GLY A 221 -0.15 -20.78 15.23
CA GLY A 221 -1.59 -20.57 15.41
C GLY A 221 -2.03 -19.15 15.06
N ASP A 222 -1.15 -18.17 15.30
CA ASP A 222 -1.38 -16.76 14.95
C ASP A 222 -1.41 -16.52 13.44
N LEU A 223 -0.49 -17.11 12.67
CA LEU A 223 -0.49 -16.98 11.20
C LEU A 223 -1.76 -17.57 10.59
N ILE A 224 -2.21 -18.73 11.09
CA ILE A 224 -3.45 -19.37 10.66
C ILE A 224 -4.62 -18.42 10.93
N ASN A 225 -4.69 -17.81 12.11
CA ASN A 225 -5.75 -16.86 12.46
C ASN A 225 -5.73 -15.63 11.54
N VAL A 226 -4.56 -15.09 11.24
CA VAL A 226 -4.39 -13.94 10.33
C VAL A 226 -4.88 -14.25 8.92
N ILE A 227 -4.43 -15.37 8.35
CA ILE A 227 -4.84 -15.79 7.00
C ILE A 227 -6.34 -16.10 6.98
N SER A 228 -6.85 -16.77 8.01
CA SER A 228 -8.28 -17.05 8.16
C SER A 228 -9.06 -15.75 8.12
N GLN A 229 -8.66 -14.75 8.90
CA GLN A 229 -9.39 -13.51 8.98
C GLN A 229 -9.39 -12.76 7.64
N LEU A 230 -8.24 -12.65 6.97
CA LEU A 230 -8.15 -12.04 5.64
C LEU A 230 -9.03 -12.79 4.62
N TYR A 231 -8.93 -14.12 4.57
CA TYR A 231 -9.72 -14.93 3.66
C TYR A 231 -11.22 -14.77 3.90
N ASN A 232 -11.66 -14.73 5.16
CA ASN A 232 -13.06 -14.51 5.49
C ASN A 232 -13.56 -13.11 5.09
N TYR A 233 -12.73 -12.06 5.19
CA TYR A 233 -13.08 -10.76 4.60
C TYR A 233 -13.22 -10.86 3.09
N MET A 234 -12.26 -11.47 2.40
CA MET A 234 -12.34 -11.66 0.95
C MET A 234 -13.57 -12.46 0.54
N VAL A 235 -13.98 -13.46 1.31
CA VAL A 235 -15.20 -14.25 1.06
C VAL A 235 -16.46 -13.43 1.32
N THR A 236 -16.53 -12.72 2.44
CA THR A 236 -17.70 -11.92 2.84
C THR A 236 -17.98 -10.80 1.83
N ASP A 237 -16.92 -10.19 1.33
CA ASP A 237 -16.99 -9.10 0.36
C ASP A 237 -16.93 -9.58 -1.10
N GLU A 238 -16.90 -10.89 -1.32
CA GLU A 238 -16.74 -11.53 -2.64
C GLU A 238 -15.53 -10.99 -3.43
N LEU A 239 -14.44 -10.63 -2.76
CA LEU A 239 -13.23 -10.08 -3.37
C LEU A 239 -12.34 -11.20 -3.94
N GLN A 240 -11.82 -10.94 -5.13
CA GLN A 240 -10.81 -11.79 -5.77
C GLN A 240 -9.39 -11.52 -5.24
N TYR A 241 -9.06 -10.30 -4.82
CA TYR A 241 -7.70 -9.92 -4.44
C TYR A 241 -7.62 -9.38 -3.02
N GLY A 242 -6.50 -9.65 -2.35
CA GLY A 242 -6.23 -9.19 -0.99
C GLY A 242 -4.75 -8.93 -0.78
N ILE A 243 -4.43 -8.17 0.27
CA ILE A 243 -3.05 -7.87 0.66
C ILE A 243 -2.89 -8.23 2.14
N LEU A 244 -1.72 -8.72 2.52
CA LEU A 244 -1.29 -8.82 3.90
C LEU A 244 0.07 -8.17 3.99
N ALA A 245 0.27 -7.23 4.91
CA ALA A 245 1.56 -6.57 5.00
C ALA A 245 1.96 -6.25 6.43
N SER A 246 3.26 -6.42 6.69
CA SER A 246 4.00 -5.56 7.58
C SER A 246 4.53 -4.35 6.80
N TYR A 247 5.18 -3.40 7.48
CA TYR A 247 5.87 -2.35 6.73
C TYR A 247 7.03 -2.92 5.89
N ASP A 248 7.69 -3.98 6.38
CA ASP A 248 8.89 -4.51 5.75
C ASP A 248 8.61 -5.59 4.70
N HIS A 249 7.47 -6.26 4.79
CA HIS A 249 7.12 -7.40 3.92
C HIS A 249 5.64 -7.33 3.51
N HIS A 250 5.40 -7.58 2.22
CA HIS A 250 4.06 -7.55 1.63
C HIS A 250 3.76 -8.88 0.94
N PHE A 251 2.56 -9.40 1.17
CA PHE A 251 2.04 -10.62 0.55
C PHE A 251 0.74 -10.30 -0.17
N PHE A 252 0.56 -10.90 -1.34
CA PHE A 252 -0.58 -10.64 -2.22
C PHE A 252 -1.38 -11.92 -2.39
N PHE A 253 -2.71 -11.80 -2.30
CA PHE A 253 -3.63 -12.92 -2.25
C PHE A 253 -4.56 -12.88 -3.44
N ARG A 254 -4.91 -14.07 -3.95
CA ARG A 254 -5.92 -14.23 -5.01
C ARG A 254 -6.85 -15.39 -4.72
N ARG A 255 -8.16 -15.17 -4.85
CA ARG A 255 -9.21 -16.18 -4.88
C ARG A 255 -9.70 -16.37 -6.32
N PRO A 256 -9.36 -17.49 -7.00
CA PRO A 256 -9.76 -17.70 -8.38
C PRO A 256 -11.29 -17.73 -8.54
N ILE A 257 -11.79 -17.20 -9.66
CA ILE A 257 -13.23 -17.22 -9.98
C ILE A 257 -13.75 -18.65 -10.19
N ASP A 258 -12.94 -19.49 -10.81
CA ASP A 258 -13.23 -20.88 -11.15
C ASP A 258 -13.12 -21.81 -9.93
N ASN A 259 -12.35 -21.40 -8.92
CA ASN A 259 -12.16 -22.15 -7.69
C ASN A 259 -12.08 -21.22 -6.45
N PRO A 260 -13.20 -20.61 -6.03
CA PRO A 260 -13.28 -19.59 -5.00
C PRO A 260 -12.96 -20.10 -3.59
N SER A 261 -12.88 -21.41 -3.39
CA SER A 261 -12.47 -22.03 -2.12
C SER A 261 -10.94 -22.15 -1.98
N VAL A 262 -10.18 -21.94 -3.05
CA VAL A 262 -8.72 -21.95 -3.05
C VAL A 262 -8.18 -20.54 -2.82
N LEU A 263 -7.12 -20.44 -2.04
CA LEU A 263 -6.40 -19.19 -1.80
C LEU A 263 -4.98 -19.29 -2.37
N LEU A 264 -4.64 -18.38 -3.28
CA LEU A 264 -3.28 -18.23 -3.80
C LEU A 264 -2.57 -17.13 -3.03
N ILE A 265 -1.29 -17.35 -2.69
CA ILE A 265 -0.46 -16.39 -1.95
C ILE A 265 0.85 -16.18 -2.72
N SER A 266 1.20 -14.92 -2.99
CA SER A 266 2.47 -14.57 -3.62
C SER A 266 3.68 -14.90 -2.74
N GLU A 267 4.87 -14.83 -3.33
CA GLU A 267 6.08 -14.68 -2.52
C GLU A 267 6.05 -13.40 -1.69
N SER A 268 6.80 -13.40 -0.59
CA SER A 268 7.01 -12.18 0.21
C SER A 268 7.74 -11.14 -0.63
N LEU A 269 7.22 -9.93 -0.67
CA LEU A 269 7.86 -8.77 -1.29
C LEU A 269 8.45 -7.87 -0.21
N PRO A 270 9.79 -7.78 -0.08
CA PRO A 270 10.42 -6.86 0.86
C PRO A 270 10.19 -5.40 0.47
N PHE A 271 10.08 -4.50 1.46
CA PHE A 271 9.81 -3.07 1.22
C PHE A 271 10.87 -2.40 0.34
N LYS A 272 12.13 -2.86 0.47
CA LYS A 272 13.30 -2.37 -0.28
C LYS A 272 13.45 -3.02 -1.66
N SER A 273 12.49 -3.84 -2.09
CA SER A 273 12.56 -4.49 -3.40
C SER A 273 12.63 -3.45 -4.51
N THR A 274 13.57 -3.63 -5.44
CA THR A 274 13.72 -2.83 -6.67
C THR A 274 13.09 -3.53 -7.88
N ASN A 275 12.75 -4.82 -7.77
CA ASN A 275 12.27 -5.61 -8.90
C ASN A 275 11.37 -6.79 -8.46
N PRO A 276 10.04 -6.63 -8.46
CA PRO A 276 9.31 -5.37 -8.68
C PRO A 276 9.34 -4.46 -7.43
N PRO A 277 9.23 -3.13 -7.59
CA PRO A 277 9.01 -2.20 -6.47
C PRO A 277 7.65 -2.39 -5.80
N VAL A 278 7.55 -2.07 -4.50
CA VAL A 278 6.29 -2.18 -3.73
C VAL A 278 5.16 -1.35 -4.34
N LEU A 279 5.42 -0.06 -4.63
CA LEU A 279 4.39 0.82 -5.18
C LEU A 279 3.87 0.29 -6.52
N LYS A 280 4.77 -0.17 -7.40
CA LYS A 280 4.39 -0.80 -8.67
C LYS A 280 3.53 -2.05 -8.47
N THR A 281 3.86 -2.86 -7.48
CA THR A 281 3.12 -4.11 -7.18
C THR A 281 1.71 -3.83 -6.66
N TYR A 282 1.56 -2.84 -5.78
CA TYR A 282 0.23 -2.40 -5.32
C TYR A 282 -0.60 -1.86 -6.49
N ALA A 283 -0.05 -0.96 -7.29
CA ALA A 283 -0.74 -0.41 -8.46
C ALA A 283 -1.14 -1.52 -9.46
N PHE A 284 -0.31 -2.55 -9.64
CA PHE A 284 -0.63 -3.67 -10.52
C PHE A 284 -1.76 -4.53 -9.96
N LEU A 285 -1.81 -4.76 -8.64
CA LEU A 285 -2.94 -5.45 -8.02
C LEU A 285 -4.25 -4.68 -8.20
N VAL A 286 -4.22 -3.34 -8.06
CA VAL A 286 -5.39 -2.48 -8.36
C VAL A 286 -5.81 -2.64 -9.81
N HIS A 287 -4.86 -2.66 -10.75
CA HIS A 287 -5.16 -2.91 -12.16
C HIS A 287 -5.85 -4.27 -12.37
N LEU A 288 -5.38 -5.34 -11.72
CA LEU A 288 -6.03 -6.65 -11.78
C LEU A 288 -7.43 -6.63 -11.17
N ALA A 289 -7.60 -5.98 -10.02
CA ALA A 289 -8.87 -5.86 -9.33
C ALA A 289 -9.89 -5.04 -10.14
N ASN A 290 -9.44 -4.05 -10.90
CA ASN A 290 -10.32 -3.31 -11.82
C ASN A 290 -10.84 -4.20 -12.96
N ILE A 291 -10.02 -5.13 -13.46
CA ILE A 291 -10.41 -6.04 -14.55
C ILE A 291 -11.33 -7.15 -14.04
N ASN A 292 -10.98 -7.80 -12.92
CA ASN A 292 -11.71 -8.93 -12.36
C ASN A 292 -11.83 -8.80 -10.82
N PRO A 293 -12.77 -7.99 -10.32
CA PRO A 293 -12.85 -7.66 -8.90
C PRO A 293 -13.37 -8.80 -8.01
N GLU A 294 -14.27 -9.62 -8.56
CA GLU A 294 -15.14 -10.49 -7.76
C GLU A 294 -14.72 -11.96 -7.81
N SER A 295 -14.80 -12.65 -6.68
CA SER A 295 -14.71 -14.10 -6.54
C SER A 295 -15.88 -14.61 -5.71
N PRO A 296 -16.77 -15.44 -6.29
CA PRO A 296 -18.02 -15.85 -5.65
C PRO A 296 -17.83 -16.49 -4.28
N HIS A 297 -18.87 -16.49 -3.44
CA HIS A 297 -18.81 -17.24 -2.19
C HIS A 297 -18.51 -18.75 -2.42
N PRO A 298 -17.59 -19.39 -1.67
CA PRO A 298 -17.15 -20.78 -1.88
C PRO A 298 -18.29 -21.82 -1.93
N ASN A 299 -19.36 -21.59 -1.16
CA ASN A 299 -20.51 -22.50 -1.09
C ASN A 299 -21.39 -22.54 -2.35
N LEU A 300 -21.27 -21.57 -3.29
CA LEU A 300 -22.11 -21.50 -4.48
C LEU A 300 -21.74 -22.56 -5.55
N ILE A 301 -20.55 -23.16 -5.50
CA ILE A 301 -20.11 -24.16 -6.49
C ILE A 301 -20.65 -25.57 -6.21
N LEU A 302 -21.13 -25.85 -4.98
CA LEU A 302 -21.72 -27.16 -4.63
C LEU A 302 -23.07 -27.46 -5.34
N GLY A 303 -23.67 -26.48 -6.03
CA GLY A 303 -24.98 -26.63 -6.69
C GLY A 303 -24.97 -27.13 -8.13
N ARG A 304 -23.83 -27.18 -8.83
CA ARG A 304 -23.80 -27.49 -10.28
C ARG A 304 -23.42 -28.94 -10.65
N THR A 305 -23.09 -29.81 -9.69
CA THR A 305 -22.72 -31.21 -9.97
C THR A 305 -23.80 -32.24 -9.55
N ARG A 306 -25.07 -31.84 -9.49
CA ARG A 306 -26.21 -32.78 -9.35
C ARG A 306 -27.22 -32.63 -10.48
N GLN A 307 -26.77 -32.93 -11.71
CA GLN A 307 -27.62 -33.43 -12.79
C GLN A 307 -26.78 -34.51 -13.52
N GLY A 308 -27.18 -35.76 -13.67
CA GLY A 308 -28.45 -36.38 -13.34
C GLY A 308 -28.31 -37.87 -13.08
N SER A 309 -29.24 -38.36 -12.28
CA SER A 309 -29.76 -39.71 -12.41
C SER A 309 -31.24 -39.58 -12.13
N SER A 310 -32.00 -39.43 -13.21
CA SER A 310 -33.43 -39.68 -13.20
C SER A 310 -33.63 -41.10 -12.69
N ASN A 311 -34.39 -41.27 -11.62
CA ASN A 311 -35.31 -42.37 -11.58
C ASN A 311 -36.56 -41.97 -10.81
N GLN A 312 -37.65 -41.95 -11.56
CA GLN A 312 -39.01 -41.99 -11.06
C GLN A 312 -39.16 -43.27 -10.24
N ASN A 313 -39.73 -43.16 -9.05
CA ASN A 313 -40.75 -44.13 -8.67
C ASN A 313 -41.73 -43.54 -7.65
N SER A 314 -42.98 -43.70 -8.03
CA SER A 314 -44.21 -43.32 -7.36
C SER A 314 -44.35 -44.00 -5.99
N GLY A 315 -44.98 -43.32 -5.04
CA GLY A 315 -45.33 -43.90 -3.74
C GLY A 315 -46.05 -42.91 -2.84
N SER A 316 -47.36 -42.81 -3.05
CA SER A 316 -48.32 -42.08 -2.23
C SER A 316 -48.21 -42.41 -0.73
N ASN A 317 -48.22 -41.41 0.14
CA ASN A 317 -49.19 -41.34 1.24
C ASN A 317 -49.08 -40.02 2.02
N ASN A 318 -50.21 -39.32 2.08
CA ASN A 318 -50.51 -38.26 3.02
C ASN A 318 -50.47 -38.80 4.46
N GLN A 319 -49.91 -38.03 5.40
CA GLN A 319 -50.59 -37.79 6.68
C GLN A 319 -50.01 -36.55 7.36
N SER A 320 -50.86 -35.52 7.45
CA SER A 320 -50.74 -34.41 8.39
C SER A 320 -50.96 -34.93 9.82
N PHE A 321 -50.17 -34.49 10.78
CA PHE A 321 -50.64 -34.29 12.16
C PHE A 321 -49.81 -33.21 12.85
N ASN A 322 -50.49 -32.11 13.20
CA ASN A 322 -50.13 -31.23 14.31
C ASN A 322 -50.37 -32.01 15.61
N ASP A 323 -49.51 -31.83 16.61
CA ASP A 323 -50.01 -31.44 17.93
C ASP A 323 -48.91 -30.86 18.84
N GLN A 324 -49.34 -29.87 19.62
CA GLN A 324 -48.59 -29.16 20.63
C GLN A 324 -48.41 -30.01 21.91
N SER A 325 -47.42 -29.59 22.70
CA SER A 325 -47.52 -29.26 24.15
C SER A 325 -46.56 -29.96 25.13
N GLN A 326 -45.68 -29.11 25.67
CA GLN A 326 -45.38 -28.83 27.09
C GLN A 326 -44.81 -29.88 28.07
N SER A 327 -43.69 -29.42 28.67
CA SER A 327 -43.20 -29.59 30.06
C SER A 327 -42.76 -31.00 30.47
N SER A 328 -41.69 -31.23 31.24
CA SER A 328 -41.13 -30.58 32.44
C SER A 328 -39.68 -31.07 32.59
N GLY A 329 -38.65 -30.30 32.96
CA GLY A 329 -38.55 -29.47 34.15
C GLY A 329 -37.97 -30.29 35.31
N LEU A 330 -36.66 -30.23 35.56
CA LEU A 330 -36.02 -30.44 36.87
C LEU A 330 -34.64 -29.77 36.85
N GLY A 331 -34.45 -28.73 37.66
CA GLY A 331 -33.18 -28.08 37.93
C GLY A 331 -32.74 -28.29 39.37
N THR A 332 -31.51 -27.90 39.69
CA THR A 332 -31.09 -27.49 41.05
C THR A 332 -29.94 -26.49 40.97
N ASN A 333 -30.17 -25.33 41.59
CA ASN A 333 -29.24 -24.24 41.92
C ASN A 333 -28.35 -24.59 43.13
N TYR A 334 -27.19 -23.93 43.28
CA TYR A 334 -26.62 -23.34 44.52
C TYR A 334 -25.35 -22.56 44.14
N ARG A 335 -24.85 -21.48 44.77
CA ARG A 335 -25.32 -20.32 45.55
C ARG A 335 -24.06 -19.45 45.78
N ASN A 336 -24.22 -18.12 45.76
CA ASN A 336 -23.16 -17.10 45.98
C ASN A 336 -22.49 -17.16 47.36
N GLN A 337 -21.23 -16.69 47.43
CA GLN A 337 -20.69 -15.93 48.56
C GLN A 337 -19.84 -14.75 48.06
N GLN A 338 -20.13 -13.56 48.61
CA GLN A 338 -19.33 -12.33 48.55
C GLN A 338 -18.42 -12.29 49.78
N ASP A 339 -17.21 -11.74 49.63
CA ASP A 339 -16.52 -11.03 50.70
C ASP A 339 -15.70 -9.87 50.12
N SER A 340 -15.79 -8.72 50.80
CA SER A 340 -15.29 -7.40 50.41
C SER A 340 -13.98 -7.07 51.12
N ARG A 341 -13.01 -6.44 50.44
CA ARG A 341 -12.10 -5.44 51.02
C ARG A 341 -11.68 -4.38 49.98
N ASP A 342 -11.90 -3.13 50.36
CA ASP A 342 -11.55 -1.89 49.66
C ASP A 342 -10.03 -1.64 49.59
N GLN A 343 -9.57 -1.01 48.50
CA GLN A 343 -8.84 0.28 48.53
C GLN A 343 -8.64 0.88 47.11
N SER A 344 -9.35 2.02 46.90
CA SER A 344 -8.99 3.26 46.17
C SER A 344 -8.34 3.27 44.77
N SER A 345 -9.14 3.83 43.85
CA SER A 345 -8.83 4.85 42.82
C SER A 345 -7.85 4.54 41.69
N GLU A 346 -8.39 4.36 40.49
CA GLU A 346 -8.40 5.41 39.47
C GLU A 346 -9.32 5.01 38.31
N ALA A 347 -10.14 5.97 37.86
CA ALA A 347 -11.15 5.77 36.83
C ALA A 347 -10.51 5.52 35.48
N ASN A 348 -10.71 4.33 34.90
CA ASN A 348 -10.64 4.14 33.46
C ASN A 348 -11.94 3.49 33.00
N SER A 349 -12.73 4.31 32.31
CA SER A 349 -14.00 3.97 31.67
C SER A 349 -13.86 2.71 30.82
N GLN A 350 -14.55 1.66 31.25
CA GLN A 350 -14.82 0.46 30.48
C GLN A 350 -15.63 0.81 29.22
N LEU A 351 -15.23 0.25 28.08
CA LEU A 351 -16.14 -0.01 26.97
C LEU A 351 -15.85 -1.43 26.46
N SER A 352 -16.79 -2.31 26.77
CA SER A 352 -16.90 -3.70 26.35
C SER A 352 -17.88 -3.78 25.18
N PHE A 353 -17.56 -4.54 24.12
CA PHE A 353 -18.54 -5.22 23.26
C PHE A 353 -17.86 -6.49 22.72
N ARG A 354 -18.31 -7.68 23.15
CA ARG A 354 -19.39 -8.54 22.62
C ARG A 354 -19.10 -9.10 21.22
N ILE A 355 -19.12 -10.44 21.21
CA ILE A 355 -18.48 -11.42 20.33
C ILE A 355 -18.96 -11.33 18.89
#